data_AF-A0A836ZRG9-F1
#
_entry.id   AF-A0A836ZRG9-F1
#
_cell.length_a   1.000
_cell.length_b   1.000
_cell.length_c   1.000
_cell.angle_alpha   90.00
_cell.angle_beta   90.00
_cell.angle_gamma   90.00
#
_symmetry.space_group_name_H-M   'P 1'
#
loop_
_entity.id
_entity.type
_entity.pdbx_description
1 polymer ?
#
loop_
_entity_poly.entity_id
_entity_poly.type
_entity_poly.pdbx_seq_one_letter_code
_entity_poly.pdbx_strand_id
1 'polypeptide(L)'
;AFLTRPDVLILDEPSNHLDGPQRQRLMDQLLAWSGGLLVISHDRSVLDAMQRILELSAQGLRSYGGNYALYAQQRAIEQQAASDLLAQRKHARARGEQALREQLQRQQHD
;
A
#
# COMPACT_ATOMS: atom_id res chain seq x y z
N ALA A 1 -23.85 17.43 -4.01
CA ALA A 1 -23.16 16.54 -4.97
C ALA A 1 -24.07 15.38 -5.43
N PHE A 2 -24.60 14.56 -4.52
CA PHE A 2 -25.47 13.43 -4.89
C PHE A 2 -26.74 13.79 -5.68
N LEU A 3 -27.26 15.01 -5.51
CA LEU A 3 -28.47 15.50 -6.18
C LEU A 3 -28.27 15.88 -7.66
N THR A 4 -27.02 16.11 -8.09
CA THR A 4 -26.69 16.51 -9.47
C THR A 4 -26.30 15.32 -10.37
N ARG A 5 -26.28 14.09 -9.81
CA ARG A 5 -25.91 12.83 -10.50
C ARG A 5 -24.75 12.98 -11.51
N PRO A 6 -23.58 13.50 -11.11
CA PRO A 6 -22.43 13.56 -12.01
C PRO A 6 -22.02 12.16 -12.48
N ASP A 7 -21.39 12.07 -13.66
CA ASP A 7 -20.85 10.80 -14.17
C ASP A 7 -19.70 10.27 -13.30
N VAL A 8 -18.99 11.17 -12.60
CA VAL A 8 -17.87 10.86 -11.72
C VAL A 8 -18.00 11.62 -10.40
N LEU A 9 -17.81 10.92 -9.29
CA LEU A 9 -17.79 11.46 -7.94
C LEU A 9 -16.39 11.28 -7.34
N ILE A 10 -15.80 12.37 -6.86
CA ILE A 10 -14.53 12.36 -6.13
C ILE A 10 -14.81 12.83 -4.71
N LEU A 11 -14.40 12.03 -3.73
CA LEU A 11 -14.59 12.31 -2.31
C LEU A 11 -13.26 12.25 -1.58
N ASP A 12 -12.99 13.28 -0.78
CA ASP A 12 -11.83 13.33 0.10
C ASP A 12 -12.30 13.25 1.55
N GLU A 13 -11.85 12.23 2.26
CA GLU A 13 -12.21 11.87 3.63
C GLU A 13 -13.72 11.96 3.95
N PRO A 14 -14.58 11.25 3.20
CA PRO A 14 -16.03 11.43 3.31
C PRO A 14 -16.63 10.88 4.63
N SER A 15 -15.92 9.99 5.33
CA SER A 15 -16.35 9.45 6.63
C SER A 15 -16.01 10.36 7.81
N ASN A 16 -15.27 11.45 7.59
CA ASN A 16 -14.82 12.31 8.65
C ASN A 16 -16.01 13.01 9.35
N HIS A 17 -15.93 13.14 10.67
CA HIS A 17 -16.99 13.69 11.53
C HIS A 17 -18.35 12.96 11.50
N LEU A 18 -18.47 11.78 10.87
CA LEU A 18 -19.69 10.98 10.88
C LEU A 18 -19.74 10.00 12.05
N ASP A 19 -20.92 9.89 12.68
CA ASP A 19 -21.21 8.82 13.63
C ASP A 19 -21.45 7.47 12.92
N GLY A 20 -21.56 6.38 13.68
CA GLY A 20 -21.72 5.03 13.13
C GLY A 20 -22.90 4.89 12.14
N PRO A 21 -24.13 5.33 12.50
CA PRO A 21 -25.28 5.28 11.60
C PRO A 21 -25.11 6.13 10.34
N GLN A 22 -24.55 7.34 10.45
CA GLN A 22 -24.32 8.21 9.29
C GLN A 22 -23.25 7.64 8.36
N ARG A 23 -22.20 7.04 8.92
CA ARG A 23 -21.17 6.34 8.15
C ARG A 23 -21.77 5.16 7.38
N GLN A 24 -22.66 4.37 7.98
CA GLN A 24 -23.33 3.28 7.27
C GLN A 24 -24.17 3.80 6.09
N ARG A 25 -24.95 4.87 6.29
CA ARG A 25 -25.74 5.48 5.21
C ARG A 25 -24.86 6.03 4.09
N LEU A 26 -23.70 6.59 4.41
CA LEU A 26 -22.73 6.99 3.40
C LEU A 26 -22.25 5.77 2.62
N MET A 27 -21.85 4.70 3.30
CA MET A 27 -21.40 3.46 2.66
C MET A 27 -22.44 2.88 1.72
N ASP A 28 -23.70 2.80 2.15
CA ASP A 28 -24.80 2.30 1.32
C ASP A 28 -24.99 3.15 0.05
N GLN A 29 -24.83 4.48 0.16
CA GLN A 29 -24.88 5.38 -0.99
C GLN A 29 -23.69 5.23 -1.94
N LEU A 30 -22.48 5.02 -1.40
CA LEU A 30 -21.28 4.80 -2.21
C LEU A 30 -21.36 3.48 -2.98
N LEU A 31 -21.86 2.42 -2.34
CA LEU A 31 -22.06 1.11 -2.95
C LEU A 31 -23.17 1.11 -4.01
N ALA A 32 -24.19 1.94 -3.84
CA ALA A 32 -25.26 2.11 -4.81
C ALA A 32 -24.90 3.06 -5.97
N TRP A 33 -23.75 3.73 -5.92
CA TRP A 33 -23.34 4.67 -6.95
C TRP A 33 -22.98 3.95 -8.26
N SER A 34 -23.67 4.29 -9.34
CA SER A 34 -23.49 3.65 -10.65
C SER A 34 -22.45 4.34 -11.54
N GLY A 35 -22.03 5.56 -11.19
CA GLY A 35 -21.00 6.31 -11.92
C GLY A 35 -19.58 5.95 -11.49
N GLY A 36 -18.59 6.66 -12.05
CA GLY A 36 -17.22 6.60 -11.56
C GLY A 36 -17.15 7.11 -10.12
N LEU A 37 -16.42 6.41 -9.25
CA LEU A 37 -16.22 6.79 -7.86
C LEU A 37 -14.72 6.74 -7.53
N LEU A 38 -14.19 7.86 -7.05
CA LEU A 38 -12.85 7.95 -6.48
C LEU A 38 -12.98 8.43 -5.03
N VAL A 39 -12.57 7.59 -4.09
CA VAL A 39 -12.60 7.91 -2.66
C VAL A 39 -11.16 7.93 -2.13
N ILE A 40 -10.82 9.02 -1.45
CA ILE A 40 -9.61 9.16 -0.67
C ILE A 40 -10.04 9.03 0.79
N SER A 41 -9.56 8.00 1.49
CA SER A 41 -9.85 7.83 2.90
C SER A 41 -8.78 7.02 3.61
N HIS A 42 -8.59 7.28 4.89
CA HIS A 42 -7.83 6.40 5.79
C HIS A 42 -8.71 5.31 6.46
N ASP A 43 -10.04 5.34 6.28
CA ASP A 43 -10.95 4.36 6.85
C ASP A 43 -10.91 3.04 6.04
N ARG A 44 -10.36 2.01 6.68
CA ARG A 44 -10.23 0.68 6.07
C ARG A 44 -11.56 0.06 5.68
N SER A 45 -12.65 0.35 6.40
CA SER A 45 -13.98 -0.19 6.07
C SER A 45 -14.53 0.40 4.78
N VAL A 46 -14.26 1.69 4.53
CA VAL A 46 -14.60 2.37 3.28
C VAL A 46 -13.77 1.79 2.14
N LEU A 47 -12.45 1.67 2.33
CA LEU A 47 -11.55 1.13 1.32
C LEU A 47 -11.81 -0.34 1.00
N ASP A 48 -12.25 -1.14 1.99
CA ASP A 48 -12.52 -2.57 1.79
C ASP A 48 -13.80 -2.83 0.97
N ALA A 49 -14.67 -1.83 0.85
CA ALA A 49 -15.83 -1.87 -0.02
C ALA A 49 -15.50 -1.52 -1.49
N MET A 50 -14.29 -1.05 -1.76
CA MET A 50 -13.86 -0.65 -3.10
C MET A 50 -13.32 -1.84 -3.90
N GLN A 51 -13.46 -1.78 -5.22
CA GLN A 51 -13.05 -2.87 -6.14
C GLN A 51 -11.58 -2.74 -6.57
N ARG A 52 -10.95 -1.60 -6.29
CA ARG A 52 -9.58 -1.25 -6.70
C ARG A 52 -9.00 -0.28 -5.70
N ILE A 53 -7.72 -0.45 -5.40
CA ILE A 53 -6.93 0.48 -4.57
C ILE A 53 -5.85 1.13 -5.43
N LEU A 54 -5.71 2.45 -5.30
CA LEU A 54 -4.62 3.20 -5.90
C LEU A 54 -3.65 3.60 -4.79
N GLU A 55 -2.40 3.14 -4.89
CA GLU A 55 -1.32 3.56 -4.00
C GLU A 55 -0.52 4.68 -4.67
N LEU A 56 -0.40 5.83 -4.00
CA LEU A 56 0.51 6.88 -4.39
C LEU A 56 1.78 6.80 -3.54
N SER A 57 2.93 6.66 -4.20
CA SER A 57 4.25 6.56 -3.57
C SER A 57 5.25 7.48 -4.27
N ALA A 58 6.47 7.56 -3.73
CA ALA A 58 7.57 8.27 -4.38
C ALA A 58 7.93 7.67 -5.76
N GLN A 59 7.56 6.42 -6.03
CA GLN A 59 7.75 5.74 -7.31
C GLN A 59 6.60 6.00 -8.30
N GLY A 60 5.60 6.79 -7.91
CA GLY A 60 4.42 7.10 -8.69
C GLY A 60 3.16 6.38 -8.20
N LEU A 61 2.15 6.34 -9.08
CA LEU A 61 0.85 5.74 -8.81
C LEU A 61 0.84 4.27 -9.23
N ARG A 62 0.40 3.38 -8.34
CA ARG A 62 0.21 1.96 -8.60
C ARG A 62 -1.25 1.57 -8.39
N SER A 63 -1.76 0.70 -9.26
CA SER A 63 -3.11 0.18 -9.17
C SER A 63 -3.10 -1.27 -8.70
N TYR A 64 -3.85 -1.56 -7.66
CA TYR A 64 -4.06 -2.88 -7.10
C TYR A 64 -5.51 -3.30 -7.34
N GLY A 65 -5.70 -4.49 -7.90
CA GLY A 65 -7.04 -5.07 -8.09
C GLY A 65 -7.56 -5.67 -6.79
N GLY A 66 -8.86 -5.52 -6.55
CA GLY A 66 -9.48 -5.99 -5.32
C GLY A 66 -9.54 -4.90 -4.25
N ASN A 67 -10.06 -5.30 -3.10
CA ASN A 67 -10.30 -4.42 -1.96
C ASN A 67 -9.03 -4.14 -1.14
N TYR A 68 -9.20 -3.34 -0.09
CA TYR A 68 -8.11 -3.00 0.82
C TYR A 68 -7.43 -4.23 1.45
N ALA A 69 -8.19 -5.26 1.85
CA ALA A 69 -7.60 -6.48 2.42
C ALA A 69 -6.60 -7.15 1.47
N LEU A 70 -6.98 -7.31 0.20
CA LEU A 70 -6.10 -7.88 -0.85
C LEU A 70 -4.88 -7.00 -1.09
N TYR A 71 -5.07 -5.69 -1.19
CA TYR A 71 -3.98 -4.71 -1.29
C TYR A 71 -3.00 -4.84 -0.13
N ALA A 72 -3.49 -4.87 1.11
CA ALA A 72 -2.66 -4.95 2.31
C ALA A 72 -1.83 -6.24 2.36
N GLN A 73 -2.43 -7.37 1.94
CA GLN A 73 -1.73 -8.65 1.82
C GLN A 73 -0.61 -8.57 0.79
N GLN A 74 -0.90 -8.05 -0.40
CA GLN A 74 0.11 -7.93 -1.47
C GLN A 74 1.26 -7.01 -1.06
N ARG A 75 0.96 -5.89 -0.41
CA ARG A 75 1.96 -4.97 0.14
C ARG A 75 2.83 -5.62 1.20
N ALA A 76 2.25 -6.42 2.10
CA ALA A 76 3.02 -7.12 3.12
C ALA A 76 4.02 -8.11 2.50
N ILE A 77 3.61 -8.84 1.46
CA ILE A 77 4.49 -9.76 0.72
C ILE A 77 5.63 -9.00 0.03
N GLU A 78 5.31 -7.90 -0.66
CA GLU A 78 6.32 -7.04 -1.32
C GLU A 78 7.35 -6.49 -0.32
N GLN A 79 6.87 -6.00 0.82
CA GLN A 79 7.73 -5.43 1.88
C GLN A 79 8.63 -6.50 2.50
N GLN A 80 8.08 -7.69 2.78
CA GLN A 80 8.86 -8.80 3.32
C GLN A 80 9.96 -9.23 2.35
N ALA A 81 9.61 -9.44 1.07
CA ALA A 81 10.57 -9.83 0.05
C ALA A 81 11.69 -8.78 -0.13
N ALA A 82 11.35 -7.49 -0.09
CA ALA A 82 12.33 -6.41 -0.15
C ALA A 82 13.27 -6.42 1.07
N SER A 83 12.72 -6.63 2.27
CA SER A 83 13.50 -6.74 3.51
C SER A 83 14.48 -7.92 3.47
N ASP A 84 14.01 -9.09 3.05
CA ASP A 84 14.83 -10.31 2.97
C ASP A 84 15.98 -10.15 1.96
N LEU A 85 15.70 -9.55 0.80
CA LEU A 85 16.73 -9.25 -0.20
C LEU A 85 17.80 -8.30 0.35
N LEU A 86 17.39 -7.25 1.09
CA LEU A 86 18.32 -6.33 1.73
C LEU A 86 19.18 -7.02 2.79
N ALA A 87 18.59 -7.89 3.61
CA ALA A 87 19.31 -8.67 4.61
C ALA A 87 20.35 -9.60 3.96
N GLN A 88 19.96 -10.33 2.90
CA GLN A 88 20.87 -11.20 2.15
C GLN A 88 22.05 -10.43 1.55
N ARG A 89 21.80 -9.26 0.95
CA ARG A 89 22.87 -8.41 0.40
C ARG A 89 23.83 -7.90 1.47
N LYS A 90 23.32 -7.52 2.65
CA LYS A 90 24.16 -7.13 3.80
C LYS A 90 25.04 -8.29 4.27
N HIS A 91 24.46 -9.49 4.43
CA HIS A 91 25.23 -10.67 4.84
C HIS A 91 26.28 -11.09 3.81
N ALA A 92 25.95 -11.05 2.52
CA ALA A 92 26.91 -11.34 1.45
C ALA A 92 28.08 -10.34 1.46
N ARG A 93 27.78 -9.04 1.61
CA ARG A 93 28.80 -7.99 1.72
C ARG A 93 29.72 -8.19 2.92
N ALA A 94 29.15 -8.44 4.10
CA ALA A 94 29.94 -8.66 5.32
C ALA A 94 30.89 -9.87 5.19
N ARG A 95 30.41 -10.98 4.60
CA ARG A 95 31.25 -12.16 4.34
C ARG A 95 32.38 -11.88 3.34
N GLY A 96 32.10 -11.12 2.28
CA GLY A 96 33.13 -10.70 1.32
C GLY A 96 34.20 -9.82 1.96
N GLU A 97 33.80 -8.86 2.79
CA GLU A 97 34.72 -7.99 3.54
C GLU A 97 35.58 -8.79 4.54
N GLN A 98 35.00 -9.79 5.19
CA GLN A 98 35.74 -10.71 6.08
C GLN A 98 36.76 -11.55 5.30
N ALA A 99 36.36 -12.19 4.20
CA ALA A 99 37.25 -13.01 3.38
C ALA A 99 38.43 -12.20 2.82
N LEU A 100 38.20 -10.95 2.39
CA LEU A 100 39.26 -10.06 1.92
C LEU A 100 40.26 -9.73 3.04
N ARG A 101 39.76 -9.42 4.25
CA ARG A 101 40.63 -9.13 5.40
C ARG A 101 41.50 -10.33 5.76
N GLU A 102 40.93 -11.53 5.78
CA GLU A 102 41.67 -12.77 6.04
C GLU A 102 42.74 -13.04 4.97
N GLN A 103 42.44 -12.80 3.70
CA GLN A 103 43.40 -12.98 2.60
C GLN A 103 44.59 -12.02 2.73
N LEU A 104 44.35 -10.74 3.04
CA LEU A 104 45.40 -9.75 3.25
C LEU A 104 46.28 -10.10 4.45
N GLN A 105 45.71 -10.61 5.53
CA GLN A 105 46.47 -11.02 6.72
C GLN A 105 47.40 -12.21 6.43
N ARG A 106 46.98 -13.16 5.60
CA ARG A 106 47.82 -14.30 5.17
C ARG A 106 49.03 -13.84 4.37
N GLN A 107 48.84 -12.91 3.42
CA GLN A 107 49.92 -12.38 2.59
C GLN A 107 50.97 -11.56 3.37
N GLN A 108 50.65 -11.09 4.57
CA GLN A 108 51.60 -10.36 5.43
C GLN A 108 52.42 -11.26 6.36
N HIS A 109 52.05 -12.53 6.49
CA HIS A 109 52.72 -13.49 7.37
C HIS A 109 53.65 -14.48 6.62
N ASP A 110 53.72 -14.39 5.29
CA ASP A 110 54.68 -15.07 4.42
C ASP A 110 55.78 -14.09 3.98
#